data_AF-A0A410MIF9-F1
#
_entry.id   AF-A0A410MIF9-F1
#
_cell.length_a   1.000
_cell.length_b   1.000
_cell.length_c   1.000
_cell.angle_alpha   90.00
_cell.angle_beta   90.00
_cell.angle_gamma   90.00
#
_symmetry.space_group_name_H-M   'P 1'
#
loop_
_entity.id
_entity.type
_entity.pdbx_description
1 polymer ?
#
loop_
_entity_poly.entity_id
_entity_poly.type
_entity_poly.pdbx_seq_one_letter_code
_entity_poly.pdbx_strand_id
1 'polypeptide(L)'
;MMIIGIILIPLFLFAVFIFFQFSFGKAGKTEEGKRILNASYGKAAPIYPIGWLLVEMYHRFIEPLSFSVYRDAMWVLILVTFIIIGFSLFRSRKAVLT
;
A
#
# COMPACT_ATOMS: atom_id res chain seq x y z
N MET A 1 -5.51 -11.25 -14.12
CA MET A 1 -6.08 -10.27 -13.17
C MET A 1 -7.11 -10.83 -12.21
N MET A 2 -8.06 -11.67 -12.63
CA MET A 2 -9.13 -12.16 -11.75
C MET A 2 -8.60 -12.85 -10.46
N ILE A 3 -7.63 -13.75 -10.58
CA ILE A 3 -7.03 -14.47 -9.43
C ILE A 3 -6.27 -13.50 -8.50
N ILE A 4 -5.45 -12.61 -9.09
CA ILE A 4 -4.71 -11.58 -8.35
C ILE A 4 -5.68 -10.68 -7.58
N GLY A 5 -6.78 -10.27 -8.22
CA GLY A 5 -7.83 -9.46 -7.60
C GLY A 5 -8.53 -10.18 -6.45
N ILE A 6 -8.89 -11.46 -6.60
CA ILE A 6 -9.54 -12.26 -5.54
C ILE A 6 -8.71 -12.30 -4.25
N ILE A 7 -7.38 -12.28 -4.36
CA ILE A 7 -6.49 -12.32 -3.20
C ILE A 7 -6.18 -10.91 -2.70
N LEU A 8 -5.79 -9.99 -3.58
CA LEU A 8 -5.32 -8.68 -3.17
C LEU A 8 -6.45 -7.75 -2.73
N ILE A 9 -7.66 -7.88 -3.28
CA ILE A 9 -8.79 -6.99 -2.93
C ILE A 9 -9.20 -7.19 -1.46
N PRO A 10 -9.45 -8.41 -0.94
CA PRO A 10 -9.76 -8.60 0.48
C PRO A 10 -8.66 -8.09 1.41
N LEU A 11 -7.39 -8.35 1.07
CA LEU A 11 -6.24 -7.86 1.84
C LEU A 11 -6.16 -6.33 1.84
N PHE A 12 -6.39 -5.71 0.70
CA PHE A 12 -6.44 -4.26 0.55
C PHE A 12 -7.57 -3.66 1.37
N LEU A 13 -8.79 -4.20 1.28
CA LEU A 13 -9.93 -3.71 2.05
C LEU A 13 -9.67 -3.81 3.56
N PHE A 14 -9.07 -4.90 4.02
CA PHE A 14 -8.67 -5.07 5.41
C PHE A 14 -7.60 -4.05 5.83
N ALA A 15 -6.56 -3.85 5.01
CA ALA A 15 -5.50 -2.89 5.28
C ALA A 15 -6.02 -1.44 5.33
N VAL A 16 -6.91 -1.08 4.39
CA VAL A 16 -7.57 0.23 4.33
C VAL A 16 -8.50 0.43 5.51
N PHE A 17 -9.24 -0.60 5.93
CA PHE A 17 -10.07 -0.57 7.13
C PHE A 17 -9.22 -0.24 8.37
N ILE A 18 -8.11 -0.95 8.59
CA ILE A 18 -7.18 -0.68 9.70
C ILE A 18 -6.64 0.76 9.61
N PHE A 19 -6.22 1.17 8.41
CA PHE A 19 -5.69 2.49 8.17
C PHE A 19 -6.68 3.60 8.56
N PHE A 20 -7.93 3.52 8.10
CA PHE A 20 -8.94 4.52 8.42
C PHE A 20 -9.36 4.47 9.88
N GLN A 21 -9.55 3.27 10.44
CA GLN A 21 -9.90 3.10 11.85
C GLN A 21 -8.86 3.76 12.76
N PHE A 22 -7.58 3.57 12.48
CA PHE A 22 -6.50 4.16 13.27
C PHE A 22 -6.36 5.66 13.03
N SER A 23 -6.30 6.10 11.77
CA SER A 23 -6.05 7.49 11.40
C SER A 23 -7.14 8.44 11.88
N PHE A 24 -8.41 8.02 11.82
CA PHE A 24 -9.54 8.82 12.31
C PHE A 24 -9.89 8.56 13.77
N GLY A 25 -9.40 7.45 14.34
CA GLY A 25 -9.56 7.11 15.74
C GLY A 25 -8.78 8.04 16.67
N LYS A 26 -9.14 8.02 17.97
CA LYS A 26 -8.45 8.83 19.00
C LYS A 26 -6.95 8.57 19.04
N ALA A 27 -6.53 7.32 18.87
CA ALA A 27 -5.12 6.91 18.88
C ALA A 27 -4.29 7.60 17.79
N GLY A 28 -4.78 7.65 16.55
CA GLY A 28 -4.07 8.28 15.42
C GLY A 28 -3.96 9.81 15.52
N LYS A 29 -4.78 10.46 16.35
CA LYS A 29 -4.75 11.91 16.56
C LYS A 29 -3.71 12.36 17.59
N THR A 30 -3.16 11.44 18.37
CA THR A 30 -2.06 11.71 19.30
C THR A 30 -0.75 11.95 18.54
N GLU A 31 0.21 12.66 19.13
CA GLU A 31 1.53 12.86 18.52
C GLU A 31 2.26 11.54 18.26
N GLU A 32 2.15 10.58 19.18
CA GLU A 32 2.68 9.23 18.99
C GLU A 32 1.98 8.51 17.83
N GLY A 33 0.64 8.55 17.77
CA GLY A 33 -0.13 7.98 16.68
C GLY A 33 0.23 8.55 15.32
N LYS A 34 0.45 9.88 15.22
CA LYS A 34 0.95 10.53 14.01
C LYS A 34 2.34 10.04 13.63
N ARG A 35 3.24 9.85 14.59
CA ARG A 35 4.59 9.29 14.33
C ARG A 35 4.51 7.87 13.79
N ILE A 36 3.64 7.02 14.35
CA ILE A 36 3.41 5.66 13.87
C ILE A 36 2.86 5.67 12.43
N LEU A 37 1.91 6.57 12.16
CA LEU A 37 1.31 6.71 10.84
C LEU A 37 2.34 7.16 9.81
N ASN A 38 3.12 8.19 10.11
CA ASN A 38 4.20 8.69 9.26
C ASN A 38 5.28 7.63 9.04
N ALA A 39 5.66 6.85 10.05
CA ALA A 39 6.60 5.75 9.89
C ALA A 39 6.05 4.65 8.97
N SER A 40 4.75 4.35 9.07
CA SER A 40 4.09 3.36 8.20
C SER A 40 4.00 3.84 6.75
N TYR A 41 3.71 5.13 6.54
CA TYR A 41 3.83 5.76 5.23
C TYR A 41 5.26 5.73 4.72
N GLY A 42 6.25 6.10 5.53
CA GLY A 42 7.65 6.13 5.12
C GLY A 42 8.17 4.78 4.62
N LYS A 43 7.68 3.67 5.20
CA LYS A 43 8.03 2.31 4.72
C LYS A 43 7.40 1.97 3.37
N ALA A 44 6.20 2.47 3.09
CA ALA A 44 5.48 2.15 1.86
C ALA A 44 5.69 3.19 0.74
N ALA A 45 6.08 4.41 1.08
CA ALA A 45 6.24 5.53 0.17
C ALA A 45 7.15 5.23 -1.03
N PRO A 46 8.24 4.44 -0.90
CA PRO A 46 9.07 4.09 -2.05
C PRO A 46 8.41 3.09 -3.02
N ILE A 47 7.45 2.29 -2.56
CA ILE A 47 6.91 1.16 -3.34
C ILE A 47 6.26 1.66 -4.63
N TYR A 48 5.39 2.67 -4.53
CA TYR A 48 4.71 3.21 -5.68
C TYR A 48 5.65 3.87 -6.71
N PRO A 49 6.50 4.85 -6.37
CA PRO A 49 7.38 5.49 -7.36
C PRO A 49 8.41 4.50 -7.95
N ILE A 50 8.97 3.59 -7.14
CA ILE A 50 9.92 2.58 -7.64
C ILE A 50 9.20 1.59 -8.55
N GLY A 51 8.06 1.05 -8.13
CA GLY A 51 7.30 0.09 -8.93
C GLY A 51 6.79 0.71 -10.23
N TRP A 52 6.33 1.96 -10.20
CA TRP A 52 5.94 2.70 -11.39
C TRP A 52 7.14 2.88 -12.33
N LEU A 53 8.29 3.31 -11.81
CA LEU A 53 9.51 3.47 -12.62
C LEU A 53 9.91 2.14 -13.29
N LEU A 54 9.79 1.01 -12.60
CA LEU A 54 10.06 -0.31 -13.18
C LEU A 54 9.08 -0.66 -14.31
N VAL A 55 7.79 -0.36 -14.15
CA VAL A 55 6.78 -0.57 -15.21
C VAL A 55 7.09 0.31 -16.42
N GLU A 56 7.45 1.57 -16.22
CA GLU A 56 7.82 2.50 -17.30
C GLU A 56 9.09 2.06 -18.02
N MET A 57 10.12 1.65 -17.28
CA MET A 57 11.36 1.15 -17.86
C MET A 57 11.11 -0.10 -18.71
N TYR A 58 10.27 -1.02 -18.23
CA TYR A 58 9.88 -2.20 -19.02
C TYR A 58 9.15 -1.80 -20.30
N HIS A 59 8.12 -0.95 -20.17
CA HIS A 59 7.29 -0.49 -21.29
C HIS A 59 8.14 0.20 -22.38
N ARG A 60 9.14 0.98 -21.97
CA ARG A 60 9.94 1.79 -22.90
C ARG A 60 11.14 1.06 -23.50
N PHE A 61 11.82 0.20 -22.73
CA PHE A 61 13.11 -0.36 -23.13
C PHE A 61 13.07 -1.85 -23.46
N ILE A 62 12.05 -2.59 -22.99
CA ILE A 62 11.93 -4.04 -23.23
C ILE A 62 10.83 -4.31 -24.25
N GLU A 63 9.59 -3.99 -23.89
CA GLU A 63 8.44 -4.22 -24.77
C GLU A 63 7.27 -3.27 -24.42
N PRO A 64 6.67 -2.61 -25.42
CA PRO A 64 5.49 -1.79 -25.20
C PRO A 64 4.30 -2.59 -24.66
N LEU A 65 4.01 -2.40 -23.38
CA LEU A 65 2.81 -2.92 -22.74
C LEU A 65 1.52 -2.38 -23.40
N SER A 66 0.55 -3.27 -23.63
CA SER A 66 -0.80 -2.84 -23.98
C SER A 66 -1.43 -2.03 -22.84
N PHE A 67 -2.40 -1.17 -23.16
CA PHE A 67 -3.12 -0.39 -22.16
C PHE A 67 -3.71 -1.24 -21.03
N SER A 68 -4.26 -2.41 -21.35
CA SER A 68 -4.83 -3.32 -20.36
C SER A 68 -3.79 -3.80 -19.35
N VAL A 69 -2.63 -4.25 -19.82
CA VAL A 69 -1.55 -4.77 -18.98
C VAL A 69 -0.94 -3.66 -18.13
N TYR A 70 -0.72 -2.48 -18.72
CA TYR A 70 -0.22 -1.32 -17.99
C TYR A 70 -1.18 -0.91 -16.87
N ARG A 71 -2.46 -0.72 -17.20
CA ARG A 71 -3.51 -0.37 -16.23
C ARG A 71 -3.55 -1.38 -15.09
N ASP A 72 -3.50 -2.65 -15.42
CA ASP A 72 -3.59 -3.72 -14.44
C ASP A 72 -2.34 -3.77 -13.53
N ALA A 73 -1.15 -3.53 -14.07
CA ALA A 73 0.09 -3.40 -13.29
C ALA A 73 0.03 -2.22 -12.32
N MET A 74 -0.45 -1.06 -12.78
CA MET A 74 -0.67 0.11 -11.92
C MET A 74 -1.70 -0.19 -10.82
N TRP A 75 -2.76 -0.93 -11.14
CA TRP A 75 -3.77 -1.34 -10.16
C TRP A 75 -3.16 -2.20 -9.06
N VAL A 76 -2.37 -3.21 -9.43
CA VAL A 76 -1.64 -4.07 -8.47
C VAL A 76 -0.68 -3.25 -7.61
N LEU A 77 0.03 -2.30 -8.21
CA LEU A 77 0.97 -1.44 -7.51
C LEU A 77 0.30 -0.59 -6.42
N ILE A 78 -0.88 -0.03 -6.72
CA ILE A 78 -1.70 0.71 -5.75
C ILE A 78 -2.11 -0.22 -4.60
N LEU A 79 -2.66 -1.40 -4.91
CA LEU A 79 -3.10 -2.35 -3.87
C LEU A 79 -1.97 -2.72 -2.93
N VAL A 80 -0.82 -3.13 -3.48
CA VAL A 80 0.35 -3.55 -2.69
C VAL A 80 0.83 -2.40 -1.81
N THR A 81 0.88 -1.18 -2.32
CA THR A 81 1.29 0.01 -1.55
C THR A 81 0.40 0.18 -0.30
N PHE A 82 -0.93 0.17 -0.47
CA PHE A 82 -1.85 0.32 0.66
C PHE A 82 -1.86 -0.87 1.61
N ILE A 83 -1.69 -2.09 1.09
CA ILE A 83 -1.53 -3.30 1.91
C ILE A 83 -0.33 -3.14 2.84
N ILE A 84 0.82 -2.71 2.33
CA ILE A 84 2.03 -2.51 3.15
C ILE A 84 1.83 -1.39 4.19
N ILE A 85 1.14 -0.30 3.84
CA ILE A 85 0.78 0.75 4.80
C ILE A 85 -0.03 0.16 5.95
N GLY A 86 -1.14 -0.53 5.64
CA GLY A 86 -2.04 -1.09 6.65
C GLY A 86 -1.38 -2.17 7.52
N PHE A 87 -0.57 -3.05 6.93
CA PHE A 87 0.17 -4.07 7.68
C PHE A 87 1.27 -3.48 8.57
N SER A 88 2.02 -2.49 8.07
CA SER A 88 3.01 -1.78 8.90
C SER A 88 2.36 -1.13 10.11
N LEU A 89 1.20 -0.51 9.89
CA LEU A 89 0.43 0.15 10.93
C LEU A 89 -0.11 -0.86 11.96
N PHE A 90 -0.67 -1.97 11.50
CA PHE A 90 -1.16 -3.05 12.35
C PHE A 90 -0.05 -3.62 13.26
N ARG A 91 1.15 -3.88 12.69
CA ARG A 91 2.29 -4.37 13.45
C ARG A 91 2.78 -3.36 14.49
N SER A 92 2.83 -2.09 14.11
CA SER A 92 3.35 -1.03 14.99
C SER A 92 2.39 -0.73 16.13
N ARG A 93 1.07 -0.80 15.90
CA ARG A 93 0.07 -0.70 16.97
C ARG A 93 0.22 -1.80 18.03
N LYS A 94 0.49 -3.04 17.63
CA LYS A 94 0.67 -4.16 18.57
C LYS A 94 1.92 -3.96 19.45
N ALA A 95 3.01 -3.45 18.87
CA ALA A 95 4.25 -3.22 19.59
C ALA A 95 4.18 -2.13 20.66
N VAL A 96 3.20 -1.23 20.60
CA VAL A 96 3.01 -0.13 21.58
C VAL A 96 2.06 -0.52 22.72
N LEU A 97 1.25 -1.57 22.54
CA LEU A 97 0.31 -2.07 23.56
C LEU A 97 0.85 -3.28 24.36
N THR A 98 2.10 -3.68 24.11
CA THR A 98 2.81 -4.76 24.83
C THR A 98 3.94 -4.15 25.64
#